data_AF-A0A359CGI1-F1
#
_entry.id   AF-A0A359CGI1-F1
#
_cell.length_a   1.000
_cell.length_b   1.000
_cell.length_c   1.000
_cell.angle_alpha   90.00
_cell.angle_beta   90.00
_cell.angle_gamma   90.00
#
_symmetry.space_group_name_H-M   'P 1'
#
loop_
_entity.id
_entity.type
_entity.pdbx_description
1 polymer ?
#
loop_
_entity_poly.entity_id
_entity_poly.type
_entity_poly.pdbx_seq_one_letter_code
_entity_poly.pdbx_strand_id
1 'polypeptide(L)'
;MEGFNKDYEKVIREGIIMEYSCGRTASLSELYTNYPSEYRQMKQELIRKSTEELNIARKRLIAVLFSFLKDNKEKPTMQYVKSVACHAAKVTNFNNIPLNKLKALYRTFGTKNTKEWTELKRGLIWPALRKENQN
;
A
#
# COMPACT_ATOMS: atom_id res chain seq x y z
N MET A 1 -11.31 3.50 21.38
CA MET A 1 -11.07 2.73 20.13
C MET A 1 -10.90 1.29 20.55
N GLU A 2 -11.95 0.46 20.39
CA GLU A 2 -11.84 -0.98 20.59
C GLU A 2 -10.83 -1.53 19.57
N GLY A 3 -9.73 -2.06 20.10
CA GLY A 3 -8.61 -2.57 19.33
C GLY A 3 -8.98 -3.87 18.64
N PHE A 4 -8.28 -4.14 17.54
CA PHE A 4 -8.28 -5.39 16.78
C PHE A 4 -8.43 -6.63 17.68
N ASN A 5 -9.54 -7.37 17.56
CA ASN A 5 -9.73 -8.64 18.25
C ASN A 5 -9.00 -9.75 17.49
N LYS A 6 -8.05 -10.41 18.17
CA LYS A 6 -7.25 -11.53 17.64
C LYS A 6 -8.09 -12.74 17.24
N ASP A 7 -9.29 -12.90 17.79
CA ASP A 7 -10.20 -13.99 17.46
C ASP A 7 -10.61 -13.95 15.98
N TYR A 8 -10.78 -12.74 15.41
CA TYR A 8 -11.07 -12.60 13.98
C TYR A 8 -9.90 -13.06 13.11
N GLU A 9 -8.65 -12.86 13.54
CA GLU A 9 -7.48 -13.31 12.79
C GLU A 9 -7.48 -14.83 12.63
N LYS A 10 -7.79 -15.54 13.72
CA LYS A 10 -7.90 -17.00 13.72
C LYS A 10 -9.01 -17.45 12.78
N VAL A 11 -10.22 -16.89 12.91
CA VAL A 11 -11.37 -17.27 12.09
C VAL A 11 -11.14 -16.98 10.60
N ILE A 12 -10.54 -15.83 10.26
CA ILE A 12 -10.18 -15.50 8.86
C ILE A 12 -9.17 -16.51 8.31
N ARG A 13 -8.14 -16.85 9.09
CA ARG A 13 -7.12 -17.81 8.69
C ARG A 13 -7.73 -19.20 8.45
N GLU A 14 -8.54 -19.68 9.39
CA GLU A 14 -9.25 -20.96 9.30
C GLU A 14 -10.20 -21.00 8.10
N GLY A 15 -10.93 -19.91 7.84
CA GLY A 15 -11.82 -19.79 6.67
C GLY A 15 -11.07 -19.90 5.34
N ILE A 16 -9.91 -19.24 5.20
CA ILE A 16 -9.06 -19.36 4.01
C ILE A 16 -8.57 -20.81 3.85
N ILE A 17 -8.12 -21.45 4.94
CA ILE A 17 -7.63 -22.83 4.88
C ILE A 17 -8.76 -23.78 4.47
N MET A 18 -9.96 -23.61 4.99
CA MET A 18 -11.15 -24.36 4.60
C MET A 18 -11.50 -24.19 3.11
N GLU A 19 -11.41 -22.98 2.58
CA GLU A 19 -11.66 -22.71 1.15
C GLU A 19 -10.69 -23.51 0.27
N TYR A 20 -9.39 -23.45 0.56
CA TYR A 20 -8.37 -24.15 -0.23
C TYR A 20 -8.28 -25.64 0.05
N SER A 21 -8.74 -26.10 1.22
CA SER A 21 -8.86 -27.52 1.55
C SER A 21 -10.18 -28.13 1.08
N CYS A 22 -11.07 -27.38 0.41
CA CYS A 22 -12.43 -27.83 0.06
C CYS A 22 -13.21 -28.36 1.28
N GLY A 23 -13.05 -27.72 2.44
CA GLY A 23 -13.71 -28.06 3.70
C GLY A 23 -13.09 -29.24 4.46
N ARG A 24 -11.94 -29.78 4.02
CA ARG A 24 -11.29 -30.94 4.67
C ARG A 24 -10.65 -30.59 6.00
N THR A 25 -10.04 -29.41 6.11
CA THR A 25 -9.39 -28.97 7.34
C THR A 25 -9.34 -27.44 7.45
N ALA A 26 -9.39 -26.95 8.69
CA ALA A 26 -9.12 -25.56 9.07
C ALA A 26 -7.69 -25.38 9.62
N SER A 27 -6.92 -26.47 9.79
CA SER A 27 -5.57 -26.45 10.32
C SER A 27 -4.53 -26.27 9.21
N LEU A 28 -3.70 -25.23 9.34
CA LEU A 28 -2.63 -24.97 8.37
C LEU A 28 -1.60 -26.09 8.36
N SER A 29 -1.30 -26.66 9.52
CA SER A 29 -0.34 -27.77 9.65
C SER A 29 -0.88 -29.04 9.01
N GLU A 30 -2.17 -29.31 9.17
CA GLU A 30 -2.81 -30.46 8.54
C GLU A 30 -2.88 -30.29 7.02
N LEU A 31 -3.22 -29.09 6.55
CA LEU A 31 -3.17 -28.75 5.12
C LEU A 31 -1.76 -28.94 4.55
N TYR A 32 -0.73 -28.51 5.27
CA TYR A 32 0.66 -28.67 4.84
C TYR A 32 1.08 -30.14 4.73
N THR A 33 0.78 -30.95 5.76
CA THR A 33 1.21 -32.36 5.83
C THR A 33 0.41 -33.27 4.90
N ASN A 34 -0.91 -33.14 4.90
CA ASN A 34 -1.81 -34.09 4.24
C ASN A 34 -2.21 -33.65 2.82
N TYR A 35 -2.13 -32.34 2.52
CA TYR A 35 -2.61 -31.75 1.25
C TYR A 35 -1.59 -30.75 0.66
N PRO A 36 -0.35 -31.19 0.36
CA PRO A 36 0.75 -30.29 0.00
C PRO A 36 0.54 -29.53 -1.32
N SER A 37 -0.23 -30.09 -2.27
CA SER A 37 -0.61 -29.39 -3.51
C SER A 37 -1.47 -28.17 -3.23
N GLU A 38 -2.52 -28.34 -2.43
CA GLU A 38 -3.47 -27.31 -2.05
C GLU A 38 -2.80 -26.23 -1.20
N TYR A 39 -1.91 -26.63 -0.28
CA TYR A 39 -1.08 -25.70 0.46
C TYR A 39 -0.22 -24.81 -0.47
N ARG A 40 0.45 -25.41 -1.46
CA ARG A 40 1.28 -24.66 -2.43
C ARG A 40 0.43 -23.69 -3.25
N GLN A 41 -0.72 -24.15 -3.74
CA GLN A 41 -1.66 -23.32 -4.50
C GLN A 41 -2.14 -22.12 -3.68
N MET A 42 -2.59 -22.37 -2.44
CA MET A 42 -3.01 -21.33 -1.50
C MET A 42 -1.90 -20.30 -1.29
N LYS A 43 -0.69 -20.76 -0.94
CA LYS A 43 0.45 -19.88 -0.69
C LYS A 43 0.77 -19.00 -1.90
N GLN A 44 0.82 -19.59 -3.09
CA GLN A 44 1.11 -18.85 -4.32
C GLN A 44 0.03 -17.80 -4.62
N GLU A 45 -1.24 -18.16 -4.47
CA GLU A 45 -2.35 -17.24 -4.71
C GLU A 45 -2.41 -16.09 -3.70
N LEU A 46 -2.14 -16.35 -2.42
CA LEU A 46 -2.07 -15.29 -1.40
C LEU A 46 -0.94 -14.30 -1.68
N ILE A 47 0.25 -14.80 -2.04
CA ILE A 47 1.38 -13.94 -2.44
C ILE A 47 1.03 -13.13 -3.68
N ARG A 48 0.41 -13.75 -4.69
CA ARG A 48 -0.01 -13.10 -5.93
C ARG A 48 -1.02 -11.99 -5.65
N LYS A 49 -2.08 -12.27 -4.89
CA LYS A 49 -3.12 -11.29 -4.51
C LYS A 49 -2.52 -10.11 -3.75
N SER A 50 -1.65 -10.37 -2.76
CA SER A 50 -0.97 -9.33 -1.99
C SER A 50 -0.06 -8.45 -2.88
N THR A 51 0.67 -9.08 -3.81
CA THR A 51 1.57 -8.37 -4.73
C THR A 51 0.78 -7.50 -5.71
N GLU A 52 -0.33 -8.00 -6.23
CA GLU A 52 -1.20 -7.26 -7.14
C GLU A 52 -1.83 -6.04 -6.45
N GLU A 53 -2.32 -6.20 -5.21
CA GLU A 53 -2.88 -5.08 -4.46
C GLU A 53 -1.83 -3.96 -4.23
N LEU A 54 -0.60 -4.35 -3.89
CA LEU A 54 0.53 -3.40 -3.78
C LEU A 54 0.81 -2.69 -5.11
N ASN A 55 0.83 -3.42 -6.22
CA ASN A 55 1.09 -2.85 -7.55
C ASN A 55 -0.01 -1.86 -7.98
N ILE A 56 -1.27 -2.19 -7.72
CA ILE A 56 -2.41 -1.29 -7.97
C ILE A 56 -2.27 -0.02 -7.12
N ALA A 57 -1.99 -0.15 -5.83
CA ALA A 57 -1.81 0.99 -4.93
C ALA A 57 -0.65 1.89 -5.35
N ARG A 58 0.49 1.31 -5.77
CA ARG A 58 1.65 2.03 -6.31
C ARG A 58 1.29 2.82 -7.57
N LYS A 59 0.64 2.19 -8.55
CA LYS A 59 0.20 2.85 -9.79
C LYS A 59 -0.76 4.01 -9.51
N ARG A 60 -1.71 3.81 -8.59
CA ARG A 60 -2.65 4.87 -8.16
C ARG A 60 -1.94 6.05 -7.51
N LEU A 61 -1.00 5.79 -6.61
CA LEU A 61 -0.25 6.86 -5.95
C LEU A 61 0.58 7.66 -6.96
N ILE A 62 1.25 6.98 -7.89
CA ILE A 62 2.01 7.62 -8.97
C ILE A 62 1.10 8.54 -9.78
N ALA A 63 -0.05 8.05 -10.24
CA ALA A 63 -0.99 8.84 -11.04
C ALA A 63 -1.45 10.11 -10.31
N VAL A 64 -1.80 9.99 -9.03
CA VAL A 64 -2.22 11.13 -8.20
C VAL A 64 -1.09 12.14 -8.00
N LEU A 65 0.13 11.67 -7.73
CA LEU A 65 1.29 12.56 -7.55
C LEU A 65 1.65 13.30 -8.86
N PHE A 66 1.57 12.63 -10.01
CA PHE A 66 1.75 13.28 -11.31
C PHE A 66 0.75 14.42 -11.52
N SER A 67 -0.54 14.18 -11.24
CA SER A 67 -1.57 15.22 -11.32
C SER A 67 -1.29 16.36 -10.35
N PHE A 68 -1.02 16.03 -9.08
CA PHE A 68 -0.77 17.01 -8.02
C PHE A 68 0.46 17.91 -8.31
N LEU A 69 1.53 17.34 -8.85
CA LEU A 69 2.76 18.07 -9.16
C LEU A 69 2.64 18.90 -10.45
N LYS A 70 1.87 18.45 -11.45
CA LYS A 70 1.63 19.18 -12.70
C LYS A 70 0.96 20.54 -12.47
N ASP A 71 0.07 20.63 -11.47
CA ASP A 71 -0.59 21.89 -11.10
C ASP A 71 0.42 22.96 -10.60
N ASN A 72 1.65 22.56 -10.26
CA ASN A 72 2.73 23.44 -9.81
C ASN A 72 3.69 23.90 -10.93
N LYS A 73 3.23 23.89 -12.19
CA LYS A 73 3.87 24.47 -13.40
C LYS A 73 5.10 23.75 -13.99
N GLU A 74 5.57 22.66 -13.41
CA GLU A 74 6.60 21.79 -14.03
C GLU A 74 6.02 20.42 -14.41
N LYS A 75 6.55 19.81 -15.49
CA LYS A 75 6.28 18.40 -15.81
C LYS A 75 7.18 17.53 -14.93
N PRO A 76 6.67 16.90 -13.86
CA PRO A 76 7.50 16.11 -12.97
C PRO A 76 8.03 14.87 -13.69
N THR A 77 9.24 14.43 -13.34
CA THR A 77 9.78 13.15 -13.82
C THR A 77 9.28 12.00 -12.93
N MET A 78 9.30 10.76 -13.45
CA MET A 78 8.97 9.57 -12.66
C MET A 78 9.88 9.41 -11.43
N GLN A 79 11.16 9.76 -11.57
CA GLN A 79 12.13 9.69 -10.47
C GLN A 79 11.80 10.69 -9.37
N TYR A 80 11.41 11.92 -9.74
CA TYR A 80 10.97 12.93 -8.80
C TYR A 80 9.66 12.53 -8.09
N VAL A 81 8.69 11.98 -8.81
CA VAL A 81 7.45 11.45 -8.19
C VAL A 81 7.76 10.37 -7.16
N LYS A 82 8.67 9.44 -7.48
CA LYS A 82 9.09 8.39 -6.57
C LYS A 82 9.83 8.95 -5.35
N SER A 83 10.70 9.95 -5.51
CA SER A 83 11.43 10.56 -4.39
C SER A 83 10.48 11.26 -3.42
N VAL A 84 9.49 12.00 -3.92
CA VAL A 84 8.45 12.63 -3.10
C VAL A 84 7.68 11.58 -2.30
N ALA A 85 7.26 10.49 -2.95
CA ALA A 85 6.55 9.39 -2.29
C ALA A 85 7.42 8.71 -1.20
N CYS A 86 8.68 8.42 -1.53
CA CYS A 86 9.65 7.82 -0.61
C CYS A 86 9.87 8.69 0.64
N HIS A 87 10.11 9.99 0.43
CA HIS A 87 10.32 10.94 1.51
C HIS A 87 9.08 11.05 2.40
N ALA A 88 7.89 11.23 1.81
CA ALA A 88 6.64 11.27 2.55
C ALA A 88 6.34 9.96 3.32
N ALA A 89 6.79 8.82 2.78
CA ALA A 89 6.68 7.51 3.44
C ALA A 89 7.81 7.21 4.44
N LYS A 90 8.87 8.01 4.50
CA LYS A 90 10.12 7.73 5.24
C LYS A 90 10.75 6.37 4.86
N VAL A 91 10.88 6.12 3.56
CA VAL A 91 11.57 4.93 3.02
C VAL A 91 12.52 5.34 1.89
N THR A 92 13.55 4.55 1.64
CA THR A 92 14.56 4.83 0.60
C THR A 92 14.13 4.39 -0.80
N ASN A 93 13.34 3.31 -0.90
CA ASN A 93 12.89 2.75 -2.17
C ASN A 93 11.37 2.75 -2.27
N PHE A 94 10.84 3.20 -3.41
CA PHE A 94 9.40 3.29 -3.66
C PHE A 94 8.70 1.92 -3.54
N ASN A 95 9.38 0.85 -3.95
CA ASN A 95 8.84 -0.50 -3.85
C ASN A 95 8.72 -0.97 -2.39
N ASN A 96 9.45 -0.36 -1.45
CA ASN A 96 9.42 -0.68 -0.03
C ASN A 96 8.33 0.08 0.74
N ILE A 97 7.55 0.95 0.08
CA ILE A 97 6.42 1.62 0.74
C ILE A 97 5.35 0.58 1.07
N PRO A 98 4.96 0.39 2.34
CA PRO A 98 3.94 -0.57 2.72
C PRO A 98 2.55 -0.12 2.29
N LEU A 99 1.64 -1.08 2.10
CA LEU A 99 0.29 -0.86 1.55
C LEU A 99 -0.51 0.20 2.31
N ASN A 100 -0.46 0.18 3.64
CA ASN A 100 -1.15 1.16 4.49
C ASN A 100 -0.64 2.60 4.22
N LYS A 101 0.67 2.80 4.07
CA LYS A 101 1.26 4.10 3.72
C LYS A 101 0.89 4.51 2.30
N LEU A 102 0.92 3.59 1.32
CA LEU A 102 0.45 3.88 -0.04
C LEU A 102 -1.01 4.39 -0.04
N LYS A 103 -1.90 3.71 0.69
CA LYS A 103 -3.31 4.10 0.82
C LYS A 103 -3.46 5.45 1.54
N ALA A 104 -2.67 5.70 2.59
CA ALA A 104 -2.68 6.99 3.29
C ALA A 104 -2.22 8.13 2.38
N LEU A 105 -1.09 7.98 1.69
CA LEU A 105 -0.56 8.98 0.76
C LEU A 105 -1.52 9.23 -0.41
N TYR A 106 -2.13 8.17 -0.97
CA TYR A 106 -3.16 8.32 -2.01
C TYR A 106 -4.31 9.20 -1.53
N ARG A 107 -4.78 9.01 -0.29
CA ARG A 107 -5.79 9.88 0.30
C ARG A 107 -5.24 11.30 0.46
N THR A 108 -4.06 11.48 1.05
CA THR A 108 -3.46 12.80 1.27
C THR A 108 -3.34 13.64 -0.01
N PHE A 109 -2.85 13.05 -1.11
CA PHE A 109 -2.63 13.77 -2.36
C PHE A 109 -3.82 13.73 -3.33
N GLY A 110 -4.86 12.94 -3.05
CA GLY A 110 -6.03 12.81 -3.90
C GLY A 110 -6.84 14.11 -4.02
N THR A 111 -7.37 14.38 -5.21
CA THR A 111 -8.03 15.64 -5.62
C THR A 111 -9.20 16.09 -4.75
N LYS A 112 -9.93 15.19 -4.08
CA LYS A 112 -10.98 15.59 -3.12
C LYS A 112 -10.39 16.22 -1.84
N ASN A 113 -9.23 15.75 -1.41
CA ASN A 113 -8.56 16.26 -0.21
C ASN A 113 -7.70 17.49 -0.49
N THR A 114 -7.19 17.69 -1.71
CA THR A 114 -6.32 18.82 -2.08
C THR A 114 -7.07 20.09 -2.51
N LYS A 115 -8.37 19.99 -2.84
CA LYS A 115 -9.24 21.16 -3.07
C LYS A 115 -9.41 22.03 -1.81
N GLU A 116 -9.34 21.42 -0.62
CA GLU A 116 -9.39 22.10 0.68
C GLU A 116 -8.03 22.65 1.16
N TRP A 117 -6.94 22.40 0.44
CA TRP A 117 -5.63 22.89 0.86
C TRP A 117 -5.53 24.37 0.52
N THR A 118 -5.74 25.20 1.54
CA THR A 118 -5.43 26.63 1.53
C THR A 118 -3.99 26.87 1.05
N GLU A 119 -3.72 28.00 0.41
CA GLU A 119 -2.37 28.39 -0.04
C GLU A 119 -1.33 28.28 1.09
N LEU A 120 -1.74 28.49 2.35
CA LEU A 120 -0.95 28.27 3.56
C LEU A 120 -0.53 26.81 3.77
N LYS A 121 -1.43 25.83 3.62
CA LYS A 121 -1.08 24.39 3.72
C LYS A 121 -0.15 23.95 2.60
N ARG A 122 -0.34 24.50 1.39
CA ARG A 122 0.57 24.27 0.25
C ARG A 122 1.96 24.84 0.54
N GLY A 123 2.04 26.05 1.11
CA GLY A 123 3.27 26.73 1.50
C GLY A 123 4.01 26.13 2.70
N LEU A 124 3.35 25.36 3.57
CA LEU A 124 4.01 24.63 4.67
C LEU A 124 4.61 23.29 4.21
N ILE A 125 3.92 22.60 3.30
CA ILE A 125 4.28 21.25 2.87
C ILE A 125 5.36 21.29 1.78
N TRP A 126 5.36 22.31 0.93
CA TRP A 126 6.37 22.49 -0.11
C TRP A 126 7.81 22.67 0.41
N PRO A 127 8.10 23.54 1.40
CA PRO A 127 9.45 23.71 1.95
C PRO A 127 9.94 22.48 2.72
N ALA A 128 9.05 21.79 3.43
CA ALA A 128 9.39 20.55 4.14
C ALA A 128 9.84 19.44 3.19
N LEU A 129 9.24 19.36 1.99
CA LEU A 129 9.64 18.42 0.94
C LEU A 129 10.87 18.88 0.13
N ARG A 130 11.20 20.18 0.12
CA ARG A 130 12.26 20.79 -0.71
C ARG A 130 13.61 20.99 0.02
N LYS A 131 13.61 21.30 1.33
CA LYS A 131 14.82 21.74 2.05
C LYS A 131 15.88 20.65 2.32
N GLU A 132 15.58 19.37 2.11
CA GLU A 132 16.52 18.27 2.40
C GLU A 132 17.25 17.69 1.17
N ASN A 133 17.03 18.22 -0.05
CA ASN A 133 17.65 17.70 -1.29
C ASN A 133 18.62 18.68 -1.97
N GLN A 134 19.20 19.62 -1.20
CA GLN A 134 20.22 20.57 -1.68
C GLN A 134 21.61 20.38 -1.03
N ASN A 135 21.85 19.25 -0.36
CA ASN A 135 23.19 18.83 0.08
C ASN A 135 23.60 17.53 -0.61
#